data_AF-A0A410WUR5-F1
#
_entry.id   AF-A0A410WUR5-F1
#
_cell.length_a   1.000
_cell.length_b   1.000
_cell.length_c   1.000
_cell.angle_alpha   90.00
_cell.angle_beta   90.00
_cell.angle_gamma   90.00
#
_symmetry.space_group_name_H-M   'P 1'
#
loop_
_entity.id
_entity.type
_entity.pdbx_description
1 polymer ?
#
loop_
_entity_poly.entity_id
_entity_poly.type
_entity_poly.pdbx_seq_one_letter_code
_entity_poly.pdbx_strand_id
1 'polypeptide(L)'
;MESLKKIGPADWQGITTLNGLEYAKNLVEIKLAQNKIENIDALSGLTDLKTINLWQNQISDIHALSNLRSIVNLNLSQNHISDISSLRNLNSLKVLNLSENEIQNMIPLENLENLSAFNAYKNQIQDVSPMRNFKNLASTNLQENQISDISPLSNLSKLDFIGLKYNRVKDINPLKSLTHLTGLELTGNPVQDLSVIKHFPKLTLLSIGSLHISNIDFLENHPDLKWLQLENNQITDISSLQKLGKLQDLDLSNNRISDVSPLSHANKLELLKLNHNRISDIKPIVQLPNLWLLSLNGNSISDPESLGSLPQLRSLYLGSNGIASLQFLKSLPRLNLLSLDGNLISDLRGIEAQNGIYELDLSNNRLTDLSPIKSLKMLDVLFLDGNALSDISALSQLTPRKISLVNNQILDISPLDNQTDIWEIYFANNPLNEESVSKLKVRALNGAAVSYGERIFVKINNEVQNFSEDESPQNISGSIHVPMRKIFEALGANVTWDSNSETVTAQKLDISLKLIIGSNKAIVNGKDIFLESAIGLVNGSVFVPARMVSETFGAKVNWDSHTKTVDIRQDSD
;
A
#
# COMPACT_ATOMS: atom_id res chain seq x y z
N MET A 1 42.04 -3.99 -19.45
CA MET A 1 41.22 -2.81 -19.10
C MET A 1 40.96 -1.94 -20.32
N GLU A 2 41.97 -1.52 -21.09
CA GLU A 2 41.78 -0.59 -22.21
C GLU A 2 40.84 -1.08 -23.33
N SER A 3 40.68 -2.38 -23.56
CA SER A 3 39.71 -2.90 -24.55
C SER A 3 38.25 -2.89 -24.09
N LEU A 4 38.00 -2.63 -22.80
CA LEU A 4 36.66 -2.74 -22.22
C LEU A 4 35.79 -1.54 -22.61
N LYS A 5 34.70 -1.81 -23.33
CA LYS A 5 33.75 -0.79 -23.81
C LYS A 5 32.42 -0.74 -23.06
N LYS A 6 32.05 -1.84 -22.40
CA LYS A 6 30.78 -1.96 -21.68
C LYS A 6 30.95 -2.77 -20.40
N ILE A 7 30.19 -2.41 -19.37
CA ILE A 7 30.03 -3.17 -18.14
C ILE A 7 28.55 -3.37 -17.89
N GLY A 8 28.15 -4.62 -17.63
CA GLY A 8 26.80 -5.01 -17.27
C GLY A 8 25.91 -5.47 -18.44
N PRO A 9 24.66 -5.87 -18.14
CA PRO A 9 24.00 -5.75 -16.83
C PRO A 9 24.62 -6.67 -15.76
N ALA A 10 24.90 -6.13 -14.58
CA ALA A 10 25.41 -6.86 -13.42
C ALA A 10 24.60 -6.44 -12.18
N ASP A 11 23.29 -6.64 -12.29
CA ASP A 11 22.33 -6.26 -11.26
C ASP A 11 22.30 -7.31 -10.15
N TRP A 12 22.00 -6.91 -8.90
CA TRP A 12 21.94 -7.78 -7.71
C TRP A 12 23.23 -8.54 -7.36
N GLN A 13 24.39 -8.02 -7.74
CA GLN A 13 25.68 -8.68 -7.48
C GLN A 13 26.30 -8.30 -6.13
N GLY A 14 25.69 -7.36 -5.39
CA GLY A 14 26.23 -6.87 -4.11
C GLY A 14 27.51 -6.06 -4.27
N ILE A 15 27.73 -5.44 -5.44
CA ILE A 15 28.90 -4.60 -5.71
C ILE A 15 28.86 -3.38 -4.78
N THR A 16 29.99 -3.12 -4.09
CA THR A 16 30.13 -1.99 -3.17
C THR A 16 31.14 -0.94 -3.65
N THR A 17 32.06 -1.30 -4.54
CA THR A 17 33.13 -0.42 -5.02
C THR A 17 33.36 -0.56 -6.52
N LEU A 18 33.74 0.56 -7.15
CA LEU A 18 34.09 0.65 -8.57
C LEU A 18 35.61 0.77 -8.80
N ASN A 19 36.42 0.53 -7.77
CA ASN A 19 37.87 0.65 -7.88
C ASN A 19 38.43 -0.22 -9.01
N GLY A 20 39.37 0.36 -9.77
CA GLY A 20 39.92 -0.22 -10.98
C GLY A 20 39.21 0.23 -12.26
N LEU A 21 37.95 0.69 -12.20
CA LEU A 21 37.26 1.18 -13.40
C LEU A 21 37.89 2.44 -13.98
N GLU A 22 38.63 3.21 -13.18
CA GLU A 22 39.38 4.38 -13.64
C GLU A 22 40.38 4.06 -14.76
N TYR A 23 40.80 2.79 -14.91
CA TYR A 23 41.70 2.31 -15.97
C TYR A 23 40.97 1.89 -17.27
N ALA A 24 39.64 1.77 -17.26
CA ALA A 24 38.85 1.38 -18.42
C ALA A 24 38.49 2.59 -19.31
N LYS A 25 39.50 3.30 -19.83
CA LYS A 25 39.33 4.60 -20.53
C LYS A 25 38.40 4.60 -21.74
N ASN A 26 38.19 3.45 -22.39
CA ASN A 26 37.33 3.30 -23.56
C ASN A 26 35.88 2.88 -23.21
N LEU A 27 35.49 2.97 -21.93
CA LEU A 27 34.16 2.58 -21.47
C LEU A 27 33.10 3.58 -21.96
N VAL A 28 32.06 3.05 -22.61
CA VAL A 28 30.94 3.81 -23.19
C VAL A 28 29.63 3.54 -22.43
N GLU A 29 29.53 2.39 -21.76
CA GLU A 29 28.31 1.96 -21.08
C GLU A 29 28.63 1.28 -19.75
N ILE A 30 27.89 1.64 -18.70
CA ILE A 30 27.91 0.99 -17.39
C ILE A 30 26.48 0.74 -16.91
N LYS A 31 26.19 -0.50 -16.52
CA LYS A 31 24.89 -0.96 -15.99
C LYS A 31 25.10 -1.82 -14.75
N LEU A 32 24.99 -1.22 -13.58
CA LEU A 32 25.23 -1.82 -12.28
C LEU A 32 24.06 -1.52 -11.32
N ALA A 33 22.84 -1.74 -11.76
CA ALA A 33 21.66 -1.40 -10.96
C ALA A 33 21.49 -2.38 -9.78
N GLN A 34 20.73 -1.98 -8.77
CA GLN A 34 20.36 -2.85 -7.64
C GLN A 34 21.57 -3.46 -6.93
N ASN A 35 22.56 -2.62 -6.61
CA ASN A 35 23.78 -2.97 -5.90
C ASN A 35 23.91 -2.12 -4.61
N LYS A 36 25.11 -2.03 -4.03
CA LYS A 36 25.39 -1.30 -2.79
C LYS A 36 26.50 -0.26 -3.02
N ILE A 37 26.55 0.34 -4.20
CA ILE A 37 27.58 1.30 -4.57
C ILE A 37 27.29 2.62 -3.87
N GLU A 38 28.27 3.15 -3.14
CA GLU A 38 28.20 4.46 -2.48
C GLU A 38 29.04 5.51 -3.23
N ASN A 39 30.26 5.13 -3.63
CA ASN A 39 31.24 6.02 -4.26
C ASN A 39 31.42 5.70 -5.75
N ILE A 40 31.39 6.73 -6.60
CA ILE A 40 31.53 6.63 -8.05
C ILE A 40 32.74 7.40 -8.63
N ASP A 41 33.72 7.75 -7.80
CA ASP A 41 34.87 8.59 -8.18
C ASP A 41 35.73 7.98 -9.28
N ALA A 42 35.76 6.64 -9.33
CA ALA A 42 36.41 5.89 -10.40
C ALA A 42 35.88 6.24 -11.80
N LEU A 43 34.68 6.84 -11.91
CA LEU A 43 34.08 7.26 -13.17
C LEU A 43 34.59 8.62 -13.68
N SER A 44 35.21 9.45 -12.83
CA SER A 44 35.50 10.87 -13.10
C SER A 44 36.29 11.15 -14.39
N GLY A 45 37.16 10.23 -14.79
CA GLY A 45 37.99 10.33 -15.99
C GLY A 45 37.48 9.53 -17.21
N LEU A 46 36.29 8.94 -17.15
CA LEU A 46 35.74 8.06 -18.20
C LEU A 46 34.86 8.85 -19.18
N THR A 47 35.47 9.84 -19.85
CA THR A 47 34.78 10.88 -20.62
C THR A 47 34.01 10.39 -21.87
N ASP A 48 34.23 9.15 -22.29
CA ASP A 48 33.53 8.51 -23.41
C ASP A 48 32.21 7.83 -22.99
N LEU A 49 31.89 7.83 -21.69
CA LEU A 49 30.63 7.28 -21.18
C LEU A 49 29.42 7.98 -21.81
N LYS A 50 28.53 7.17 -22.39
CA LYS A 50 27.26 7.62 -23.01
C LYS A 50 26.04 7.14 -22.23
N THR A 51 26.14 5.98 -21.59
CA THR A 51 25.04 5.37 -20.85
C THR A 51 25.52 4.95 -19.47
N ILE A 52 24.87 5.47 -18.43
CA ILE A 52 25.12 5.11 -17.03
C ILE A 52 23.79 4.71 -16.40
N ASN A 53 23.71 3.47 -15.92
CA ASN A 53 22.59 2.99 -15.11
C ASN A 53 23.12 2.50 -13.76
N LEU A 54 22.82 3.26 -12.71
CA LEU A 54 23.16 2.99 -11.31
C LEU A 54 21.90 3.06 -10.42
N TRP A 55 20.73 2.76 -11.00
CA TRP A 55 19.47 2.68 -10.26
C TRP A 55 19.58 1.76 -9.03
N GLN A 56 18.95 2.12 -7.92
CA GLN A 56 18.89 1.32 -6.70
C GLN A 56 20.29 0.98 -6.15
N ASN A 57 21.01 2.02 -5.75
CA ASN A 57 22.31 1.95 -5.05
C ASN A 57 22.25 2.84 -3.80
N GLN A 58 23.40 3.24 -3.25
CA GLN A 58 23.51 4.06 -2.04
C GLN A 58 24.27 5.37 -2.32
N ILE A 59 24.20 5.87 -3.54
CA ILE A 59 24.98 7.03 -4.01
C ILE A 59 24.37 8.32 -3.45
N SER A 60 25.21 9.19 -2.89
CA SER A 60 24.81 10.54 -2.45
C SER A 60 25.59 11.66 -3.15
N ASP A 61 26.88 11.42 -3.43
CA ASP A 61 27.76 12.33 -4.14
C ASP A 61 27.96 11.88 -5.59
N ILE A 62 27.72 12.80 -6.52
CA ILE A 62 27.87 12.59 -7.97
C ILE A 62 28.89 13.53 -8.62
N HIS A 63 29.80 14.13 -7.85
CA HIS A 63 30.82 15.05 -8.38
C HIS A 63 31.65 14.45 -9.51
N ALA A 64 31.87 13.13 -9.48
CA ALA A 64 32.55 12.37 -10.52
C ALA A 64 31.93 12.56 -11.92
N LEU A 65 30.64 12.88 -12.00
CA LEU A 65 29.95 13.05 -13.28
C LEU A 65 30.22 14.41 -13.95
N SER A 66 30.79 15.39 -13.24
CA SER A 66 30.84 16.82 -13.66
C SER A 66 31.44 17.09 -15.04
N ASN A 67 32.34 16.23 -15.51
CA ASN A 67 33.05 16.40 -16.78
C ASN A 67 32.65 15.36 -17.85
N LEU A 68 31.68 14.49 -17.58
CA LEU A 68 31.29 13.40 -18.47
C LEU A 68 30.28 13.86 -19.54
N ARG A 69 30.67 14.85 -20.33
CA ARG A 69 29.79 15.59 -21.28
C ARG A 69 29.22 14.74 -22.41
N SER A 70 29.72 13.52 -22.60
CA SER A 70 29.25 12.56 -23.60
C SER A 70 28.00 11.77 -23.16
N ILE A 71 27.59 11.88 -21.89
CA ILE A 71 26.44 11.12 -21.37
C ILE A 71 25.15 11.55 -22.08
N VAL A 72 24.44 10.55 -22.60
CA VAL A 72 23.15 10.67 -23.28
C VAL A 72 22.02 10.11 -22.42
N ASN A 73 22.27 8.98 -21.74
CA ASN A 73 21.30 8.30 -20.90
C ASN A 73 21.87 8.14 -19.49
N LEU A 74 21.21 8.74 -18.50
CA LEU A 74 21.62 8.68 -17.10
C LEU A 74 20.44 8.23 -16.24
N ASN A 75 20.62 7.10 -15.55
CA ASN A 75 19.68 6.62 -14.55
C ASN A 75 20.38 6.51 -13.19
N LEU A 76 19.96 7.37 -12.26
CA LEU A 76 20.43 7.43 -10.86
C LEU A 76 19.25 7.28 -9.88
N SER A 77 18.13 6.74 -10.33
CA SER A 77 16.94 6.60 -9.49
C SER A 77 17.17 5.70 -8.26
N GLN A 78 16.37 5.85 -7.21
CA GLN A 78 16.49 5.10 -5.94
C GLN A 78 17.92 5.15 -5.37
N ASN A 79 18.37 6.36 -5.04
CA ASN A 79 19.65 6.65 -4.38
C ASN A 79 19.41 7.72 -3.29
N HIS A 80 20.46 8.34 -2.76
CA HIS A 80 20.41 9.36 -1.71
C HIS A 80 20.92 10.73 -2.22
N ILE A 81 20.64 11.06 -3.48
CA ILE A 81 21.19 12.26 -4.13
C ILE A 81 20.32 13.48 -3.78
N SER A 82 20.94 14.55 -3.31
CA SER A 82 20.29 15.85 -3.06
C SER A 82 20.91 16.99 -3.88
N ASP A 83 22.24 17.00 -4.03
CA ASP A 83 22.96 17.95 -4.89
C ASP A 83 23.19 17.37 -6.30
N ILE A 84 22.63 18.05 -7.30
CA ILE A 84 22.78 17.72 -8.71
C ILE A 84 23.63 18.75 -9.48
N SER A 85 24.43 19.57 -8.78
CA SER A 85 25.32 20.58 -9.35
C SER A 85 26.24 20.02 -10.44
N SER A 86 26.68 18.77 -10.29
CA SER A 86 27.53 18.04 -11.24
C SER A 86 26.88 17.80 -12.60
N LEU A 87 25.54 17.88 -12.70
CA LEU A 87 24.83 17.65 -13.96
C LEU A 87 24.83 18.89 -14.89
N ARG A 88 25.28 20.05 -14.39
CA ARG A 88 25.10 21.37 -15.05
C ARG A 88 25.57 21.46 -16.50
N ASN A 89 26.63 20.74 -16.84
CA ASN A 89 27.28 20.84 -18.16
C ASN A 89 27.07 19.58 -19.02
N LEU A 90 26.17 18.68 -18.63
CA LEU A 90 25.92 17.42 -19.34
C LEU A 90 24.93 17.61 -20.50
N ASN A 91 25.24 18.57 -21.38
CA ASN A 91 24.33 19.07 -22.42
C ASN A 91 23.96 18.03 -23.49
N SER A 92 24.63 16.87 -23.52
CA SER A 92 24.30 15.75 -24.41
C SER A 92 23.15 14.88 -23.89
N LEU A 93 22.71 15.09 -22.64
CA LEU A 93 21.66 14.31 -22.01
C LEU A 93 20.35 14.39 -22.80
N LYS A 94 19.77 13.22 -23.06
CA LYS A 94 18.46 13.04 -23.70
C LYS A 94 17.47 12.33 -22.79
N VAL A 95 17.96 11.42 -21.95
CA VAL A 95 17.16 10.68 -20.98
C VAL A 95 17.82 10.81 -19.62
N LEU A 96 17.08 11.36 -18.67
CA LEU A 96 17.53 11.55 -17.29
C LEU A 96 16.47 11.02 -16.34
N ASN A 97 16.84 10.04 -15.53
CA ASN A 97 16.02 9.51 -14.45
C ASN A 97 16.71 9.75 -13.10
N LEU A 98 16.07 10.55 -12.27
CA LEU A 98 16.47 10.94 -10.91
C LEU A 98 15.38 10.57 -9.89
N SER A 99 14.44 9.70 -10.23
CA SER A 99 13.31 9.38 -9.35
C SER A 99 13.75 8.76 -8.03
N GLU A 100 12.98 8.94 -6.96
CA GLU A 100 13.25 8.39 -5.63
C GLU A 100 14.64 8.79 -5.11
N ASN A 101 14.83 10.11 -4.97
CA ASN A 101 16.02 10.75 -4.39
C ASN A 101 15.56 11.89 -3.46
N GLU A 102 16.48 12.77 -3.06
CA GLU A 102 16.23 13.85 -2.09
C GLU A 102 16.41 15.24 -2.73
N ILE A 103 16.13 15.36 -4.04
CA ILE A 103 16.40 16.56 -4.81
C ILE A 103 15.35 17.63 -4.51
N GLN A 104 15.81 18.85 -4.23
CA GLN A 104 14.98 20.05 -4.11
C GLN A 104 15.24 21.06 -5.22
N ASN A 105 16.52 21.26 -5.55
CA ASN A 105 16.97 22.31 -6.45
C ASN A 105 17.23 21.78 -7.86
N MET A 106 16.40 22.19 -8.82
CA MET A 106 16.57 21.85 -10.23
C MET A 106 17.45 22.82 -11.03
N ILE A 107 17.89 23.96 -10.47
CA ILE A 107 18.67 24.98 -11.20
C ILE A 107 19.85 24.40 -11.98
N PRO A 108 20.63 23.42 -11.47
CA PRO A 108 21.70 22.82 -12.25
C PRO A 108 21.24 22.26 -13.61
N LEU A 109 19.97 21.90 -13.79
CA LEU A 109 19.47 21.33 -15.04
C LEU A 109 19.11 22.39 -16.10
N GLU A 110 19.18 23.69 -15.80
CA GLU A 110 18.66 24.78 -16.65
C GLU A 110 19.17 24.77 -18.11
N ASN A 111 20.38 24.29 -18.37
CA ASN A 111 20.98 24.26 -19.71
C ASN A 111 20.79 22.94 -20.48
N LEU A 112 20.04 21.98 -19.93
CA LEU A 112 19.87 20.65 -20.54
C LEU A 112 18.77 20.62 -21.63
N GLU A 113 18.94 21.43 -22.68
CA GLU A 113 17.93 21.64 -23.73
C GLU A 113 17.61 20.40 -24.59
N ASN A 114 18.49 19.39 -24.58
CA ASN A 114 18.36 18.16 -25.36
C ASN A 114 17.54 17.07 -24.67
N LEU A 115 17.07 17.31 -23.43
CA LEU A 115 16.23 16.35 -22.72
C LEU A 115 14.95 16.07 -23.50
N SER A 116 14.72 14.78 -23.74
CA SER A 116 13.54 14.23 -24.42
C SER A 116 12.65 13.42 -23.48
N ALA A 117 13.23 12.87 -22.40
CA ALA A 117 12.51 12.23 -21.32
C ALA A 117 13.16 12.59 -19.98
N PHE A 118 12.35 13.02 -19.02
CA PHE A 118 12.79 13.41 -17.69
C PHE A 118 11.89 12.84 -16.61
N ASN A 119 12.46 12.03 -15.71
CA ASN A 119 11.76 11.46 -14.58
C ASN A 119 12.42 11.93 -13.27
N ALA A 120 11.63 12.57 -12.42
CA ALA A 120 12.01 12.97 -11.07
C ALA A 120 10.89 12.66 -10.06
N TYR A 121 10.12 11.60 -10.32
CA TYR A 121 9.14 11.04 -9.38
C TYR A 121 9.72 10.92 -7.96
N LYS A 122 8.94 11.25 -6.94
CA LYS A 122 9.27 11.07 -5.52
C LYS A 122 10.61 11.72 -5.14
N ASN A 123 10.58 13.05 -5.14
CA ASN A 123 11.66 13.92 -4.68
C ASN A 123 11.05 15.04 -3.80
N GLN A 124 11.77 16.12 -3.57
CA GLN A 124 11.33 17.26 -2.76
C GLN A 124 11.29 18.56 -3.61
N ILE A 125 11.07 18.41 -4.92
CA ILE A 125 11.13 19.52 -5.88
C ILE A 125 9.93 20.45 -5.69
N GLN A 126 10.19 21.75 -5.62
CA GLN A 126 9.16 22.80 -5.61
C GLN A 126 9.21 23.66 -6.86
N ASP A 127 10.41 24.05 -7.29
CA ASP A 127 10.64 24.93 -8.43
C ASP A 127 11.05 24.13 -9.68
N VAL A 128 10.20 24.17 -10.69
CA VAL A 128 10.42 23.56 -12.01
C VAL A 128 10.75 24.60 -13.08
N SER A 129 11.14 25.82 -12.70
CA SER A 129 11.58 26.88 -13.63
C SER A 129 12.60 26.44 -14.69
N PRO A 130 13.56 25.54 -14.40
CA PRO A 130 14.52 25.04 -15.40
C PRO A 130 13.85 24.33 -16.58
N MET A 131 12.65 23.76 -16.38
CA MET A 131 11.95 23.01 -17.42
C MET A 131 11.56 23.86 -18.63
N ARG A 132 11.53 25.20 -18.51
CA ARG A 132 11.27 26.12 -19.65
C ARG A 132 12.21 25.89 -20.82
N ASN A 133 13.40 25.36 -20.55
CA ASN A 133 14.44 25.13 -21.56
C ASN A 133 14.41 23.72 -22.16
N PHE A 134 13.60 22.79 -21.65
CA PHE A 134 13.52 21.40 -22.14
C PHE A 134 12.65 21.28 -23.39
N LYS A 135 12.96 22.05 -24.44
CA LYS A 135 12.14 22.20 -25.66
C LYS A 135 11.93 20.89 -26.43
N ASN A 136 12.74 19.86 -26.16
CA ASN A 136 12.63 18.54 -26.77
C ASN A 136 11.86 17.51 -25.94
N LEU A 137 11.38 17.89 -24.75
CA LEU A 137 10.74 16.98 -23.81
C LEU A 137 9.43 16.44 -24.37
N ALA A 138 9.36 15.12 -24.54
CA ALA A 138 8.18 14.40 -24.99
C ALA A 138 7.35 13.91 -23.81
N SER A 139 7.99 13.47 -22.73
CA SER A 139 7.30 13.00 -21.54
C SER A 139 8.03 13.39 -20.26
N THR A 140 7.24 13.62 -19.20
CA THR A 140 7.80 13.88 -17.88
C THR A 140 6.98 13.25 -16.77
N ASN A 141 7.67 12.72 -15.77
CA ASN A 141 7.08 12.24 -14.53
C ASN A 141 7.66 13.03 -13.35
N LEU A 142 6.81 13.83 -12.71
CA LEU A 142 7.11 14.71 -11.58
C LEU A 142 6.21 14.37 -10.37
N GLN A 143 5.60 13.18 -10.37
CA GLN A 143 4.71 12.73 -9.30
C GLN A 143 5.41 12.74 -7.93
N GLU A 144 4.64 12.87 -6.84
CA GLU A 144 5.15 12.87 -5.46
C GLU A 144 6.27 13.90 -5.24
N ASN A 145 5.97 15.17 -5.49
CA ASN A 145 6.86 16.31 -5.23
C ASN A 145 6.07 17.42 -4.51
N GLN A 146 6.62 18.63 -4.46
CA GLN A 146 6.00 19.79 -3.80
C GLN A 146 5.68 20.91 -4.79
N ILE A 147 5.49 20.57 -6.07
CA ILE A 147 5.31 21.52 -7.18
C ILE A 147 3.94 22.19 -7.08
N SER A 148 3.90 23.50 -7.28
CA SER A 148 2.65 24.27 -7.29
C SER A 148 2.51 25.15 -8.53
N ASP A 149 3.61 25.75 -9.00
CA ASP A 149 3.65 26.48 -10.26
C ASP A 149 4.14 25.58 -11.40
N ILE A 150 3.28 25.37 -12.39
CA ILE A 150 3.59 24.64 -13.62
C ILE A 150 3.64 25.55 -14.86
N SER A 151 3.69 26.88 -14.67
CA SER A 151 3.96 27.86 -15.73
C SER A 151 5.18 27.51 -16.61
N PRO A 152 6.26 26.91 -16.07
CA PRO A 152 7.40 26.47 -16.88
C PRO A 152 7.07 25.47 -18.00
N LEU A 153 5.98 24.70 -17.87
CA LEU A 153 5.59 23.68 -18.85
C LEU A 153 4.86 24.24 -20.08
N SER A 154 4.40 25.50 -20.02
CA SER A 154 3.44 26.09 -20.97
C SER A 154 3.83 26.10 -22.45
N ASN A 155 5.12 26.04 -22.77
CA ASN A 155 5.62 26.07 -24.15
C ASN A 155 6.32 24.78 -24.59
N LEU A 156 6.23 23.72 -23.78
CA LEU A 156 6.83 22.42 -24.08
C LEU A 156 5.93 21.63 -25.05
N SER A 157 5.76 22.17 -26.26
CA SER A 157 4.81 21.70 -27.28
C SER A 157 4.95 20.24 -27.74
N LYS A 158 6.05 19.58 -27.40
CA LYS A 158 6.28 18.16 -27.66
C LYS A 158 5.77 17.23 -26.56
N LEU A 159 5.36 17.77 -25.41
CA LEU A 159 4.82 16.97 -24.31
C LEU A 159 3.56 16.22 -24.74
N ASP A 160 3.63 14.89 -24.70
CA ASP A 160 2.52 13.97 -24.92
C ASP A 160 1.97 13.38 -23.60
N PHE A 161 2.80 13.36 -22.56
CA PHE A 161 2.48 12.81 -21.24
C PHE A 161 3.05 13.68 -20.12
N ILE A 162 2.19 14.00 -19.15
CA ILE A 162 2.56 14.76 -17.95
C ILE A 162 2.05 14.02 -16.70
N GLY A 163 2.99 13.53 -15.89
CA GLY A 163 2.72 12.95 -14.58
C GLY A 163 2.93 13.97 -13.46
N LEU A 164 1.85 14.37 -12.77
CA LEU A 164 1.87 15.36 -11.68
C LEU A 164 1.12 14.91 -10.42
N LYS A 165 0.70 13.65 -10.30
CA LYS A 165 0.04 13.11 -9.08
C LYS A 165 0.76 13.51 -7.79
N TYR A 166 0.00 13.73 -6.74
CA TYR A 166 0.48 14.05 -5.40
C TYR A 166 1.50 15.20 -5.38
N ASN A 167 1.06 16.34 -5.91
CA ASN A 167 1.76 17.63 -5.84
C ASN A 167 0.84 18.69 -5.19
N ARG A 168 1.18 19.97 -5.33
CA ARG A 168 0.41 21.11 -4.81
C ARG A 168 -0.14 21.99 -5.95
N VAL A 169 -0.35 21.42 -7.14
CA VAL A 169 -0.82 22.14 -8.33
C VAL A 169 -2.28 22.56 -8.15
N LYS A 170 -2.56 23.85 -8.30
CA LYS A 170 -3.93 24.41 -8.24
C LYS A 170 -4.45 24.82 -9.60
N ASP A 171 -3.57 25.43 -10.41
CA ASP A 171 -3.89 25.98 -11.71
C ASP A 171 -3.24 25.16 -12.82
N ILE A 172 -4.07 24.65 -13.72
CA ILE A 172 -3.64 23.90 -14.91
C ILE A 172 -3.76 24.70 -16.20
N ASN A 173 -4.17 25.98 -16.16
CA ASN A 173 -4.21 26.86 -17.32
C ASN A 173 -2.89 26.95 -18.10
N PRO A 174 -1.70 26.91 -17.47
CA PRO A 174 -0.45 26.88 -18.21
C PRO A 174 -0.36 25.77 -19.27
N LEU A 175 -1.08 24.66 -19.10
CA LEU A 175 -1.05 23.53 -20.01
C LEU A 175 -1.92 23.72 -21.26
N LYS A 176 -2.77 24.76 -21.32
CA LYS A 176 -3.82 24.95 -22.34
C LYS A 176 -3.34 24.85 -23.80
N SER A 177 -2.10 25.23 -24.09
CA SER A 177 -1.48 25.20 -25.42
C SER A 177 -1.05 23.79 -25.86
N LEU A 178 -0.96 22.82 -24.94
CA LEU A 178 -0.47 21.46 -25.17
C LEU A 178 -1.55 20.57 -25.79
N THR A 179 -2.10 20.97 -26.93
CA THR A 179 -3.26 20.31 -27.57
C THR A 179 -2.99 18.90 -28.10
N HIS A 180 -1.73 18.44 -28.04
CA HIS A 180 -1.30 17.10 -28.44
C HIS A 180 -1.26 16.11 -27.28
N LEU A 181 -1.53 16.56 -26.05
CA LEU A 181 -1.43 15.75 -24.85
C LEU A 181 -2.33 14.50 -24.95
N THR A 182 -1.73 13.34 -24.66
CA THR A 182 -2.38 12.03 -24.70
C THR A 182 -2.54 11.41 -23.31
N GLY A 183 -1.74 11.86 -22.33
CA GLY A 183 -1.83 11.46 -20.93
C GLY A 183 -1.63 12.63 -19.97
N LEU A 184 -2.54 12.77 -19.01
CA LEU A 184 -2.47 13.77 -17.96
C LEU A 184 -2.83 13.15 -16.61
N GLU A 185 -1.92 13.23 -15.65
CA GLU A 185 -2.14 12.72 -14.31
C GLU A 185 -2.04 13.82 -13.25
N LEU A 186 -3.14 14.06 -12.56
CA LEU A 186 -3.32 15.14 -11.59
C LEU A 186 -3.84 14.64 -10.23
N THR A 187 -4.08 13.34 -10.04
CA THR A 187 -4.62 12.79 -8.78
C THR A 187 -3.92 13.33 -7.54
N GLY A 188 -4.69 13.72 -6.53
CA GLY A 188 -4.14 14.20 -5.25
C GLY A 188 -3.53 15.61 -5.32
N ASN A 189 -3.89 16.41 -6.32
CA ASN A 189 -3.59 17.83 -6.36
C ASN A 189 -4.81 18.67 -5.94
N PRO A 190 -4.63 19.89 -5.41
CA PRO A 190 -5.71 20.82 -5.13
C PRO A 190 -6.23 21.56 -6.38
N VAL A 191 -6.42 20.87 -7.52
CA VAL A 191 -6.93 21.47 -8.76
C VAL A 191 -8.45 21.70 -8.64
N GLN A 192 -8.89 22.94 -8.88
CA GLN A 192 -10.31 23.32 -8.76
C GLN A 192 -10.98 23.52 -10.12
N ASP A 193 -10.26 24.05 -11.11
CA ASP A 193 -10.79 24.33 -12.45
C ASP A 193 -10.28 23.31 -13.47
N LEU A 194 -11.17 22.40 -13.88
CA LEU A 194 -10.92 21.41 -14.91
C LEU A 194 -11.35 21.87 -16.31
N SER A 195 -11.82 23.11 -16.47
CA SER A 195 -12.31 23.62 -17.77
C SER A 195 -11.23 23.64 -18.86
N VAL A 196 -9.95 23.62 -18.46
CA VAL A 196 -8.80 23.55 -19.35
C VAL A 196 -8.73 22.20 -20.09
N ILE A 197 -9.25 21.12 -19.48
CA ILE A 197 -9.12 19.76 -20.03
C ILE A 197 -9.73 19.64 -21.43
N LYS A 198 -10.78 20.40 -21.75
CA LYS A 198 -11.41 20.43 -23.08
C LYS A 198 -10.44 20.80 -24.23
N HIS A 199 -9.28 21.38 -23.92
CA HIS A 199 -8.24 21.71 -24.89
C HIS A 199 -7.32 20.52 -25.22
N PHE A 200 -7.55 19.34 -24.63
CA PHE A 200 -6.76 18.12 -24.82
C PHE A 200 -7.59 17.01 -25.52
N PRO A 201 -8.03 17.20 -26.78
CA PRO A 201 -8.95 16.27 -27.44
C PRO A 201 -8.35 14.88 -27.74
N LYS A 202 -7.04 14.70 -27.57
CA LYS A 202 -6.32 13.45 -27.84
C LYS A 202 -6.05 12.61 -26.58
N LEU A 203 -6.62 12.99 -25.43
CA LEU A 203 -6.42 12.25 -24.19
C LEU A 203 -6.91 10.81 -24.32
N THR A 204 -6.02 9.88 -23.98
CA THR A 204 -6.29 8.45 -23.83
C THR A 204 -6.14 7.99 -22.37
N LEU A 205 -5.38 8.75 -21.57
CA LEU A 205 -5.18 8.54 -20.14
C LEU A 205 -5.49 9.84 -19.39
N LEU A 206 -6.40 9.77 -18.43
CA LEU A 206 -6.68 10.87 -17.52
C LEU A 206 -6.81 10.36 -16.09
N SER A 207 -6.09 10.97 -15.16
CA SER A 207 -6.12 10.65 -13.74
C SER A 207 -6.38 11.91 -12.93
N ILE A 208 -7.57 11.99 -12.32
CA ILE A 208 -8.11 13.16 -11.62
C ILE A 208 -8.85 12.72 -10.34
N GLY A 209 -8.27 11.74 -9.64
CA GLY A 209 -8.72 11.28 -8.33
C GLY A 209 -8.36 12.25 -7.21
N SER A 210 -9.06 12.18 -6.08
CA SER A 210 -8.79 12.99 -4.88
C SER A 210 -8.81 14.51 -5.13
N LEU A 211 -9.64 14.99 -6.05
CA LEU A 211 -9.78 16.41 -6.41
C LEU A 211 -11.02 17.07 -5.79
N HIS A 212 -11.86 16.30 -5.07
CA HIS A 212 -13.14 16.74 -4.53
C HIS A 212 -14.16 17.16 -5.60
N ILE A 213 -14.05 16.62 -6.82
CA ILE A 213 -14.98 16.95 -7.92
C ILE A 213 -16.30 16.18 -7.81
N SER A 214 -17.38 16.79 -8.30
CA SER A 214 -18.71 16.16 -8.37
C SER A 214 -19.30 16.12 -9.78
N ASN A 215 -18.89 17.04 -10.66
CA ASN A 215 -19.32 17.12 -12.06
C ASN A 215 -18.19 16.66 -12.99
N ILE A 216 -18.53 15.80 -13.94
CA ILE A 216 -17.62 15.24 -14.93
C ILE A 216 -18.17 15.35 -16.37
N ASP A 217 -19.05 16.30 -16.64
CA ASP A 217 -19.74 16.44 -17.95
C ASP A 217 -18.76 16.76 -19.07
N PHE A 218 -17.64 17.42 -18.74
CA PHE A 218 -16.57 17.73 -19.69
C PHE A 218 -15.96 16.48 -20.34
N LEU A 219 -16.11 15.29 -19.72
CA LEU A 219 -15.60 14.03 -20.25
C LEU A 219 -16.29 13.61 -21.55
N GLU A 220 -17.50 14.09 -21.85
CA GLU A 220 -18.17 13.82 -23.14
C GLU A 220 -17.33 14.26 -24.34
N ASN A 221 -16.43 15.23 -24.16
CA ASN A 221 -15.52 15.72 -25.18
C ASN A 221 -14.26 14.85 -25.37
N HIS A 222 -14.13 13.75 -24.63
CA HIS A 222 -12.94 12.89 -24.62
C HIS A 222 -13.29 11.41 -24.92
N PRO A 223 -13.91 11.12 -26.08
CA PRO A 223 -14.36 9.76 -26.43
C PRO A 223 -13.23 8.76 -26.66
N ASP A 224 -11.98 9.24 -26.75
CA ASP A 224 -10.77 8.44 -26.97
C ASP A 224 -10.11 7.91 -25.69
N LEU A 225 -10.66 8.26 -24.51
CA LEU A 225 -10.18 7.76 -23.22
C LEU A 225 -10.24 6.23 -23.15
N LYS A 226 -9.15 5.65 -22.66
CA LYS A 226 -8.96 4.22 -22.40
C LYS A 226 -8.71 3.94 -20.93
N TRP A 227 -7.96 4.82 -20.26
CA TRP A 227 -7.66 4.75 -18.83
C TRP A 227 -8.19 6.00 -18.14
N LEU A 228 -9.10 5.81 -17.19
CA LEU A 228 -9.74 6.89 -16.46
C LEU A 228 -9.77 6.60 -14.95
N GLN A 229 -9.09 7.45 -14.20
CA GLN A 229 -9.01 7.39 -12.74
C GLN A 229 -9.73 8.59 -12.12
N LEU A 230 -10.82 8.32 -11.42
CA LEU A 230 -11.76 9.27 -10.82
C LEU A 230 -12.01 8.97 -9.33
N GLU A 231 -11.17 8.14 -8.72
CA GLU A 231 -11.32 7.69 -7.34
C GLU A 231 -11.28 8.83 -6.31
N ASN A 232 -11.88 8.60 -5.13
CA ASN A 232 -11.85 9.54 -4.01
C ASN A 232 -12.39 10.95 -4.37
N ASN A 233 -13.54 10.99 -5.02
CA ASN A 233 -14.22 12.23 -5.39
C ASN A 233 -15.64 12.26 -4.79
N GLN A 234 -16.49 13.17 -5.27
CA GLN A 234 -17.87 13.34 -4.80
C GLN A 234 -18.88 13.11 -5.93
N ILE A 235 -18.50 12.28 -6.91
CA ILE A 235 -19.28 12.04 -8.12
C ILE A 235 -20.52 11.22 -7.76
N THR A 236 -21.65 11.61 -8.35
CA THR A 236 -22.95 10.94 -8.18
C THR A 236 -23.53 10.55 -9.54
N ASP A 237 -23.44 11.47 -10.50
CA ASP A 237 -23.85 11.27 -11.89
C ASP A 237 -22.63 10.93 -12.76
N ILE A 238 -22.76 9.84 -13.51
CA ILE A 238 -21.75 9.36 -14.47
C ILE A 238 -22.32 9.27 -15.90
N SER A 239 -23.42 9.95 -16.20
CA SER A 239 -24.07 9.98 -17.51
C SER A 239 -23.11 10.34 -18.65
N SER A 240 -22.16 11.24 -18.40
CA SER A 240 -21.13 11.62 -19.36
C SER A 240 -20.26 10.46 -19.85
N LEU A 241 -20.12 9.40 -19.05
CA LEU A 241 -19.33 8.22 -19.41
C LEU A 241 -19.98 7.40 -20.54
N GLN A 242 -21.26 7.61 -20.86
CA GLN A 242 -21.94 6.91 -21.96
C GLN A 242 -21.25 7.15 -23.32
N LYS A 243 -20.53 8.27 -23.49
CA LYS A 243 -19.80 8.60 -24.72
C LYS A 243 -18.42 7.92 -24.81
N LEU A 244 -17.92 7.32 -23.74
CA LEU A 244 -16.54 6.83 -23.61
C LEU A 244 -16.46 5.32 -23.91
N GLY A 245 -16.94 4.91 -25.09
CA GLY A 245 -17.00 3.49 -25.49
C GLY A 245 -15.65 2.78 -25.69
N LYS A 246 -14.53 3.51 -25.56
CA LYS A 246 -13.15 2.97 -25.67
C LYS A 246 -12.49 2.69 -24.32
N LEU A 247 -13.16 2.97 -23.19
CA LEU A 247 -12.63 2.69 -21.86
C LEU A 247 -12.28 1.22 -21.70
N GLN A 248 -11.11 0.96 -21.13
CA GLN A 248 -10.56 -0.36 -20.82
C GLN A 248 -10.35 -0.51 -19.31
N ASP A 249 -9.89 0.56 -18.66
CA ASP A 249 -9.64 0.64 -17.22
C ASP A 249 -10.35 1.87 -16.65
N LEU A 250 -11.25 1.62 -15.70
CA LEU A 250 -12.04 2.65 -15.04
C LEU A 250 -12.02 2.45 -13.52
N ASP A 251 -11.50 3.46 -12.82
CA ASP A 251 -11.57 3.54 -11.36
C ASP A 251 -12.50 4.69 -10.93
N LEU A 252 -13.61 4.31 -10.30
CA LEU A 252 -14.63 5.20 -9.74
C LEU A 252 -14.79 4.96 -8.22
N SER A 253 -13.80 4.33 -7.58
CA SER A 253 -13.85 3.97 -6.16
C SER A 253 -13.99 5.20 -5.25
N ASN A 254 -14.61 5.05 -4.09
CA ASN A 254 -14.77 6.13 -3.11
C ASN A 254 -15.47 7.37 -3.70
N ASN A 255 -16.66 7.17 -4.24
CA ASN A 255 -17.55 8.21 -4.74
C ASN A 255 -18.94 8.06 -4.08
N ARG A 256 -19.99 8.62 -4.68
CA ARG A 256 -21.38 8.54 -4.19
C ARG A 256 -22.32 8.01 -5.27
N ILE A 257 -21.79 7.17 -6.16
CA ILE A 257 -22.51 6.64 -7.33
C ILE A 257 -23.51 5.58 -6.88
N SER A 258 -24.70 5.61 -7.46
CA SER A 258 -25.75 4.59 -7.21
C SER A 258 -26.28 4.00 -8.50
N ASP A 259 -26.33 4.78 -9.58
CA ASP A 259 -26.69 4.33 -10.91
C ASP A 259 -25.45 4.08 -11.77
N VAL A 260 -25.30 2.84 -12.25
CA VAL A 260 -24.23 2.41 -13.15
C VAL A 260 -24.73 2.16 -14.58
N SER A 261 -25.99 2.49 -14.88
CA SER A 261 -26.59 2.36 -16.21
C SER A 261 -25.80 3.03 -17.35
N PRO A 262 -25.12 4.18 -17.16
CA PRO A 262 -24.31 4.79 -18.22
C PRO A 262 -23.13 3.93 -18.69
N LEU A 263 -22.67 2.98 -17.87
CA LEU A 263 -21.55 2.09 -18.22
C LEU A 263 -21.93 0.98 -19.21
N SER A 264 -23.22 0.70 -19.41
CA SER A 264 -23.73 -0.39 -20.26
C SER A 264 -23.15 -0.47 -21.68
N HIS A 265 -22.63 0.65 -22.20
CA HIS A 265 -22.08 0.75 -23.57
C HIS A 265 -20.55 0.62 -23.62
N ALA A 266 -19.87 0.56 -22.46
CA ALA A 266 -18.41 0.53 -22.35
C ALA A 266 -17.85 -0.88 -22.60
N ASN A 267 -18.17 -1.45 -23.76
CA ASN A 267 -17.90 -2.84 -24.13
C ASN A 267 -16.41 -3.22 -24.18
N LYS A 268 -15.50 -2.24 -24.10
CA LYS A 268 -14.05 -2.44 -24.04
C LYS A 268 -13.51 -2.54 -22.61
N LEU A 269 -14.35 -2.34 -21.59
CA LEU A 269 -13.92 -2.42 -20.19
C LEU A 269 -13.44 -3.84 -19.85
N GLU A 270 -12.24 -3.87 -19.27
CA GLU A 270 -11.54 -5.06 -18.81
C GLU A 270 -11.38 -5.02 -17.29
N LEU A 271 -11.12 -3.82 -16.74
CA LEU A 271 -10.96 -3.54 -15.33
C LEU A 271 -11.95 -2.45 -14.90
N LEU A 272 -12.82 -2.79 -13.95
CA LEU A 272 -13.80 -1.86 -13.37
C LEU A 272 -13.72 -1.88 -11.84
N LYS A 273 -13.37 -0.74 -11.26
CA LYS A 273 -13.36 -0.53 -9.80
C LYS A 273 -14.43 0.47 -9.39
N LEU A 274 -15.31 0.03 -8.51
CA LEU A 274 -16.50 0.76 -8.04
C LEU A 274 -16.62 0.65 -6.50
N ASN A 275 -15.51 0.41 -5.81
CA ASN A 275 -15.48 0.24 -4.36
C ASN A 275 -16.03 1.47 -3.64
N HIS A 276 -16.63 1.28 -2.45
CA HIS A 276 -17.09 2.35 -1.58
C HIS A 276 -17.96 3.39 -2.31
N ASN A 277 -19.05 2.90 -2.89
CA ASN A 277 -20.11 3.69 -3.52
C ASN A 277 -21.45 3.35 -2.86
N ARG A 278 -22.57 3.62 -3.53
CA ARG A 278 -23.95 3.38 -3.06
C ARG A 278 -24.71 2.48 -4.04
N ILE A 279 -24.00 1.57 -4.69
CA ILE A 279 -24.55 0.71 -5.75
C ILE A 279 -25.32 -0.43 -5.09
N SER A 280 -26.50 -0.72 -5.65
CA SER A 280 -27.33 -1.88 -5.26
C SER A 280 -27.80 -2.68 -6.47
N ASP A 281 -28.13 -2.01 -7.59
CA ASP A 281 -28.42 -2.65 -8.87
C ASP A 281 -27.16 -2.75 -9.73
N ILE A 282 -26.75 -3.99 -10.01
CA ILE A 282 -25.57 -4.31 -10.81
C ILE A 282 -25.93 -4.86 -12.21
N LYS A 283 -27.21 -4.92 -12.58
CA LYS A 283 -27.64 -5.41 -13.91
C LYS A 283 -27.00 -4.67 -15.08
N PRO A 284 -26.70 -3.36 -15.02
CA PRO A 284 -26.00 -2.72 -16.13
C PRO A 284 -24.57 -3.23 -16.34
N ILE A 285 -23.89 -3.68 -15.28
CA ILE A 285 -22.50 -4.16 -15.33
C ILE A 285 -22.42 -5.49 -16.11
N VAL A 286 -23.47 -6.31 -16.05
CA VAL A 286 -23.44 -7.66 -16.64
C VAL A 286 -23.48 -7.67 -18.16
N GLN A 287 -23.68 -6.49 -18.77
CA GLN A 287 -23.61 -6.27 -20.22
C GLN A 287 -22.17 -6.10 -20.72
N LEU A 288 -21.17 -6.03 -19.83
CA LEU A 288 -19.77 -5.75 -20.15
C LEU A 288 -19.00 -7.06 -20.43
N PRO A 289 -18.77 -7.44 -21.70
CA PRO A 289 -18.37 -8.81 -22.04
C PRO A 289 -16.90 -9.13 -21.77
N ASN A 290 -16.05 -8.10 -21.61
CA ASN A 290 -14.60 -8.23 -21.51
C ASN A 290 -14.06 -8.07 -20.08
N LEU A 291 -14.94 -7.85 -19.08
CA LEU A 291 -14.51 -7.70 -17.69
C LEU A 291 -13.83 -8.98 -17.19
N TRP A 292 -12.57 -8.83 -16.79
CA TRP A 292 -11.82 -9.88 -16.08
C TRP A 292 -11.57 -9.50 -14.62
N LEU A 293 -11.58 -8.20 -14.28
CA LEU A 293 -11.54 -7.70 -12.91
C LEU A 293 -12.73 -6.78 -12.61
N LEU A 294 -13.49 -7.12 -11.58
CA LEU A 294 -14.57 -6.30 -11.05
C LEU A 294 -14.43 -6.13 -9.54
N SER A 295 -14.39 -4.88 -9.08
CA SER A 295 -14.26 -4.54 -7.66
C SER A 295 -15.45 -3.71 -7.20
N LEU A 296 -16.23 -4.23 -6.26
CA LEU A 296 -17.50 -3.68 -5.78
C LEU A 296 -17.58 -3.67 -4.24
N ASN A 297 -16.43 -3.69 -3.55
CA ASN A 297 -16.38 -3.69 -2.09
C ASN A 297 -17.10 -2.48 -1.49
N GLY A 298 -17.73 -2.62 -0.33
CA GLY A 298 -18.30 -1.47 0.38
C GLY A 298 -19.46 -0.80 -0.36
N ASN A 299 -20.36 -1.58 -0.94
CA ASN A 299 -21.58 -1.11 -1.59
C ASN A 299 -22.83 -1.62 -0.83
N SER A 300 -24.00 -1.61 -1.46
CA SER A 300 -25.27 -2.08 -0.87
C SER A 300 -25.86 -3.23 -1.69
N ILE A 301 -25.01 -4.13 -2.18
CA ILE A 301 -25.41 -5.27 -3.02
C ILE A 301 -25.87 -6.42 -2.13
N SER A 302 -27.11 -6.88 -2.31
CA SER A 302 -27.64 -8.08 -1.63
C SER A 302 -27.90 -9.24 -2.57
N ASP A 303 -28.13 -8.96 -3.86
CA ASP A 303 -28.43 -9.95 -4.89
C ASP A 303 -27.37 -9.90 -6.01
N PRO A 304 -26.35 -10.78 -5.95
CA PRO A 304 -25.29 -10.85 -6.96
C PRO A 304 -25.65 -11.74 -8.17
N GLU A 305 -26.86 -12.32 -8.26
CA GLU A 305 -27.18 -13.39 -9.24
C GLU A 305 -26.89 -13.01 -10.69
N SER A 306 -27.11 -11.74 -11.07
CA SER A 306 -26.84 -11.29 -12.42
C SER A 306 -25.36 -11.38 -12.82
N LEU A 307 -24.41 -11.36 -11.86
CA LEU A 307 -22.98 -11.48 -12.17
C LEU A 307 -22.63 -12.82 -12.82
N GLY A 308 -23.44 -13.86 -12.61
CA GLY A 308 -23.25 -15.18 -13.21
C GLY A 308 -23.19 -15.19 -14.74
N SER A 309 -23.55 -14.10 -15.43
CA SER A 309 -23.45 -13.99 -16.88
C SER A 309 -22.14 -13.41 -17.41
N LEU A 310 -21.17 -13.03 -16.55
CA LEU A 310 -19.89 -12.44 -16.96
C LEU A 310 -18.86 -13.53 -17.33
N PRO A 311 -18.57 -13.76 -18.62
CA PRO A 311 -17.86 -14.97 -19.06
C PRO A 311 -16.33 -14.92 -18.88
N GLN A 312 -15.76 -13.73 -18.70
CA GLN A 312 -14.30 -13.52 -18.61
C GLN A 312 -13.81 -13.23 -17.19
N LEU A 313 -14.70 -13.20 -16.20
CA LEU A 313 -14.37 -12.75 -14.85
C LEU A 313 -13.39 -13.70 -14.16
N ARG A 314 -12.27 -13.15 -13.66
CA ARG A 314 -11.19 -13.86 -12.98
C ARG A 314 -10.97 -13.36 -11.56
N SER A 315 -11.16 -12.05 -11.34
CA SER A 315 -10.99 -11.40 -10.05
C SER A 315 -12.27 -10.65 -9.68
N LEU A 316 -12.89 -11.07 -8.59
CA LEU A 316 -14.15 -10.50 -8.10
C LEU A 316 -14.02 -10.12 -6.63
N TYR A 317 -14.22 -8.84 -6.33
CA TYR A 317 -14.23 -8.32 -4.97
C TYR A 317 -15.64 -7.80 -4.66
N LEU A 318 -16.27 -8.40 -3.66
CA LEU A 318 -17.64 -8.13 -3.20
C LEU A 318 -17.71 -7.95 -1.68
N GLY A 319 -16.58 -7.67 -1.04
CA GLY A 319 -16.47 -7.47 0.40
C GLY A 319 -17.36 -6.33 0.92
N SER A 320 -17.73 -6.37 2.20
CA SER A 320 -18.52 -5.34 2.88
C SER A 320 -19.81 -4.97 2.12
N ASN A 321 -20.63 -5.97 1.80
CA ASN A 321 -21.93 -5.84 1.14
C ASN A 321 -23.03 -6.56 1.97
N GLY A 322 -24.20 -6.80 1.39
CA GLY A 322 -25.33 -7.49 2.02
C GLY A 322 -25.56 -8.91 1.49
N ILE A 323 -24.53 -9.58 0.96
CA ILE A 323 -24.68 -10.87 0.26
C ILE A 323 -24.87 -12.00 1.27
N ALA A 324 -25.85 -12.89 1.01
CA ALA A 324 -26.11 -14.07 1.83
C ALA A 324 -26.02 -15.39 1.06
N SER A 325 -26.09 -15.35 -0.28
CA SER A 325 -26.15 -16.53 -1.16
C SER A 325 -25.00 -16.52 -2.17
N LEU A 326 -24.43 -17.70 -2.43
CA LEU A 326 -23.34 -17.92 -3.39
C LEU A 326 -23.78 -18.67 -4.65
N GLN A 327 -25.08 -18.81 -4.92
CA GLN A 327 -25.56 -19.61 -6.07
C GLN A 327 -25.06 -19.08 -7.42
N PHE A 328 -24.95 -17.75 -7.57
CA PHE A 328 -24.37 -17.08 -8.73
C PHE A 328 -22.99 -17.59 -9.14
N LEU A 329 -22.18 -18.11 -8.20
CA LEU A 329 -20.85 -18.64 -8.49
C LEU A 329 -20.91 -19.84 -9.45
N LYS A 330 -21.98 -20.64 -9.44
CA LYS A 330 -22.10 -21.81 -10.33
C LYS A 330 -21.97 -21.46 -11.82
N SER A 331 -22.28 -20.21 -12.18
CA SER A 331 -22.25 -19.71 -13.55
C SER A 331 -20.97 -18.94 -13.88
N LEU A 332 -20.02 -18.80 -12.95
CA LEU A 332 -18.73 -18.14 -13.16
C LEU A 332 -17.62 -19.18 -13.33
N PRO A 333 -17.18 -19.51 -14.57
CA PRO A 333 -16.32 -20.67 -14.82
C PRO A 333 -14.81 -20.41 -14.65
N ARG A 334 -14.39 -19.16 -14.40
CA ARG A 334 -12.99 -18.71 -14.55
C ARG A 334 -12.44 -17.94 -13.35
N LEU A 335 -13.13 -17.92 -12.21
CA LEU A 335 -12.64 -17.18 -11.06
C LEU A 335 -11.34 -17.80 -10.52
N ASN A 336 -10.40 -16.90 -10.23
CA ASN A 336 -9.10 -17.16 -9.65
C ASN A 336 -9.00 -16.50 -8.26
N LEU A 337 -9.51 -15.26 -8.14
CA LEU A 337 -9.56 -14.53 -6.88
C LEU A 337 -11.00 -14.14 -6.57
N LEU A 338 -11.43 -14.44 -5.34
CA LEU A 338 -12.75 -14.07 -4.84
C LEU A 338 -12.64 -13.51 -3.41
N SER A 339 -13.02 -12.25 -3.22
CA SER A 339 -13.20 -11.65 -1.89
C SER A 339 -14.68 -11.39 -1.64
N LEU A 340 -15.16 -11.92 -0.51
CA LEU A 340 -16.53 -11.88 -0.02
C LEU A 340 -16.57 -11.51 1.47
N ASP A 341 -15.51 -10.87 1.97
CA ASP A 341 -15.39 -10.49 3.38
C ASP A 341 -16.52 -9.57 3.84
N GLY A 342 -16.85 -9.53 5.12
CA GLY A 342 -17.81 -8.54 5.66
C GLY A 342 -19.23 -8.63 5.08
N ASN A 343 -19.69 -9.83 4.73
CA ASN A 343 -21.03 -10.09 4.18
C ASN A 343 -21.91 -10.84 5.21
N LEU A 344 -23.06 -11.36 4.77
CA LEU A 344 -24.03 -12.08 5.58
C LEU A 344 -24.05 -13.59 5.29
N ILE A 345 -22.95 -14.13 4.76
CA ILE A 345 -22.88 -15.50 4.26
C ILE A 345 -22.81 -16.48 5.44
N SER A 346 -23.76 -17.42 5.52
CA SER A 346 -23.73 -18.53 6.48
C SER A 346 -23.66 -19.91 5.81
N ASP A 347 -23.85 -19.95 4.49
CA ASP A 347 -23.94 -21.18 3.70
C ASP A 347 -23.08 -21.03 2.45
N LEU A 348 -22.12 -21.94 2.29
CA LEU A 348 -21.15 -21.91 1.20
C LEU A 348 -21.61 -22.66 -0.06
N ARG A 349 -22.84 -23.22 -0.09
CA ARG A 349 -23.38 -23.87 -1.28
C ARG A 349 -23.34 -22.94 -2.50
N GLY A 350 -22.76 -23.43 -3.58
CA GLY A 350 -22.46 -22.68 -4.81
C GLY A 350 -20.97 -22.52 -5.05
N ILE A 351 -20.14 -22.51 -3.99
CA ILE A 351 -18.69 -22.35 -4.12
C ILE A 351 -18.00 -23.58 -4.70
N GLU A 352 -18.61 -24.76 -4.61
CA GLU A 352 -17.99 -26.04 -5.00
C GLU A 352 -17.65 -26.11 -6.50
N ALA A 353 -18.28 -25.26 -7.31
CA ALA A 353 -18.00 -25.14 -8.74
C ALA A 353 -16.68 -24.42 -9.05
N GLN A 354 -16.08 -23.74 -8.07
CA GLN A 354 -14.98 -22.80 -8.26
C GLN A 354 -13.59 -23.44 -8.13
N ASN A 355 -13.34 -24.51 -8.88
CA ASN A 355 -12.11 -25.31 -8.77
C ASN A 355 -10.81 -24.57 -9.13
N GLY A 356 -10.90 -23.41 -9.80
CA GLY A 356 -9.75 -22.59 -10.21
C GLY A 356 -9.37 -21.46 -9.25
N ILE A 357 -10.09 -21.29 -8.14
CA ILE A 357 -9.79 -20.24 -7.16
C ILE A 357 -8.47 -20.56 -6.45
N TYR A 358 -7.54 -19.62 -6.50
CA TYR A 358 -6.27 -19.64 -5.77
C TYR A 358 -6.33 -18.79 -4.50
N GLU A 359 -7.15 -17.74 -4.48
CA GLU A 359 -7.28 -16.83 -3.34
C GLU A 359 -8.75 -16.60 -3.00
N LEU A 360 -9.10 -16.88 -1.75
CA LEU A 360 -10.46 -16.78 -1.23
C LEU A 360 -10.48 -16.05 0.11
N ASP A 361 -11.20 -14.95 0.17
CA ASP A 361 -11.49 -14.24 1.42
C ASP A 361 -12.96 -14.34 1.77
N LEU A 362 -13.25 -14.98 2.90
CA LEU A 362 -14.57 -15.19 3.49
C LEU A 362 -14.64 -14.61 4.92
N SER A 363 -13.72 -13.72 5.27
CA SER A 363 -13.61 -13.15 6.61
C SER A 363 -14.86 -12.34 6.99
N ASN A 364 -15.13 -12.18 8.28
CA ASN A 364 -16.23 -11.38 8.82
C ASN A 364 -17.60 -11.73 8.21
N ASN A 365 -17.90 -13.02 8.14
CA ASN A 365 -19.19 -13.57 7.71
C ASN A 365 -19.87 -14.30 8.88
N ARG A 366 -20.80 -15.23 8.60
CA ARG A 366 -21.58 -15.98 9.58
C ARG A 366 -21.36 -17.49 9.44
N LEU A 367 -20.15 -17.88 9.05
CA LEU A 367 -19.83 -19.27 8.72
C LEU A 367 -19.66 -20.14 9.97
N THR A 368 -20.24 -21.34 9.92
CA THR A 368 -20.04 -22.41 10.91
C THR A 368 -19.64 -23.74 10.27
N ASP A 369 -19.81 -23.88 8.94
CA ASP A 369 -19.51 -25.10 8.19
C ASP A 369 -18.64 -24.77 6.97
N LEU A 370 -17.53 -25.50 6.86
CA LEU A 370 -16.55 -25.40 5.76
C LEU A 370 -16.62 -26.59 4.79
N SER A 371 -17.55 -27.54 5.00
CA SER A 371 -17.66 -28.73 4.16
C SER A 371 -17.71 -28.45 2.66
N PRO A 372 -18.36 -27.38 2.16
CA PRO A 372 -18.37 -27.06 0.73
C PRO A 372 -17.01 -26.69 0.13
N ILE A 373 -16.06 -26.13 0.90
CA ILE A 373 -14.78 -25.68 0.33
C ILE A 373 -13.77 -26.80 0.13
N LYS A 374 -14.04 -28.02 0.59
CA LYS A 374 -13.11 -29.17 0.50
C LYS A 374 -12.71 -29.56 -0.93
N SER A 375 -13.49 -29.15 -1.94
CA SER A 375 -13.21 -29.41 -3.36
C SER A 375 -12.24 -28.42 -3.99
N LEU A 376 -11.94 -27.29 -3.33
CA LEU A 376 -11.16 -26.18 -3.89
C LEU A 376 -9.64 -26.45 -3.80
N LYS A 377 -9.15 -27.42 -4.58
CA LYS A 377 -7.77 -27.94 -4.49
C LYS A 377 -6.69 -26.95 -4.94
N MET A 378 -7.05 -25.88 -5.65
CA MET A 378 -6.11 -24.86 -6.13
C MET A 378 -5.88 -23.73 -5.13
N LEU A 379 -6.56 -23.74 -3.97
CA LEU A 379 -6.42 -22.71 -2.95
C LEU A 379 -4.99 -22.62 -2.43
N ASP A 380 -4.44 -21.42 -2.53
CA ASP A 380 -3.12 -21.03 -2.09
C ASP A 380 -3.18 -20.08 -0.88
N VAL A 381 -4.18 -19.20 -0.88
CA VAL A 381 -4.43 -18.19 0.15
C VAL A 381 -5.90 -18.26 0.59
N LEU A 382 -6.13 -18.42 1.89
CA LEU A 382 -7.47 -18.53 2.47
C LEU A 382 -7.62 -17.69 3.74
N PHE A 383 -8.58 -16.76 3.72
CA PHE A 383 -8.94 -15.94 4.87
C PHE A 383 -10.35 -16.30 5.36
N LEU A 384 -10.47 -16.64 6.65
CA LEU A 384 -11.69 -17.09 7.32
C LEU A 384 -11.91 -16.36 8.66
N ASP A 385 -11.30 -15.19 8.81
CA ASP A 385 -11.27 -14.46 10.07
C ASP A 385 -12.68 -14.02 10.51
N GLY A 386 -12.94 -13.83 11.79
CA GLY A 386 -14.17 -13.20 12.28
C GLY A 386 -15.46 -13.94 11.93
N ASN A 387 -15.40 -15.28 11.87
CA ASN A 387 -16.57 -16.16 11.70
C ASN A 387 -16.93 -16.85 13.02
N ALA A 388 -17.79 -17.87 12.98
CA ALA A 388 -18.17 -18.67 14.14
C ALA A 388 -17.71 -20.13 14.01
N LEU A 389 -16.51 -20.33 13.44
CA LEU A 389 -15.98 -21.66 13.14
C LEU A 389 -15.46 -22.35 14.41
N SER A 390 -15.94 -23.57 14.67
CA SER A 390 -15.36 -24.47 15.69
C SER A 390 -14.81 -25.77 15.10
N ASP A 391 -15.37 -26.20 13.96
CA ASP A 391 -14.91 -27.37 13.20
C ASP A 391 -14.21 -26.91 11.93
N ILE A 392 -12.95 -27.32 11.79
CA ILE A 392 -12.12 -27.04 10.61
C ILE A 392 -11.67 -28.32 9.88
N SER A 393 -12.35 -29.45 10.11
CA SER A 393 -12.03 -30.75 9.53
C SER A 393 -11.95 -30.73 8.00
N ALA A 394 -12.77 -29.92 7.34
CA ALA A 394 -12.74 -29.72 5.88
C ALA A 394 -11.39 -29.21 5.38
N LEU A 395 -10.64 -28.46 6.19
CA LEU A 395 -9.34 -27.92 5.82
C LEU A 395 -8.29 -29.01 5.62
N SER A 396 -8.43 -30.19 6.25
CA SER A 396 -7.51 -31.34 6.05
C SER A 396 -7.39 -31.80 4.60
N GLN A 397 -8.34 -31.41 3.75
CA GLN A 397 -8.40 -31.76 2.33
C GLN A 397 -7.79 -30.69 1.43
N LEU A 398 -7.35 -29.56 1.99
CA LEU A 398 -6.77 -28.43 1.26
C LEU A 398 -5.27 -28.36 1.54
N THR A 399 -4.54 -27.52 0.81
CA THR A 399 -3.10 -27.30 1.01
C THR A 399 -2.70 -25.85 0.72
N PRO A 400 -3.33 -24.84 1.37
CA PRO A 400 -2.94 -23.45 1.16
C PRO A 400 -1.52 -23.20 1.71
N ARG A 401 -0.81 -22.22 1.16
CA ARG A 401 0.44 -21.70 1.76
C ARG A 401 0.19 -20.66 2.84
N LYS A 402 -0.96 -19.98 2.78
CA LYS A 402 -1.39 -18.98 3.75
C LYS A 402 -2.82 -19.24 4.22
N ILE A 403 -3.01 -19.30 5.53
CA ILE A 403 -4.34 -19.41 6.15
C ILE A 403 -4.50 -18.48 7.36
N SER A 404 -5.61 -17.76 7.38
CA SER A 404 -6.02 -16.93 8.52
C SER A 404 -7.39 -17.38 9.03
N LEU A 405 -7.46 -17.67 10.33
CA LEU A 405 -8.64 -18.15 11.06
C LEU A 405 -8.82 -17.34 12.37
N VAL A 406 -8.33 -16.11 12.41
CA VAL A 406 -8.35 -15.21 13.56
C VAL A 406 -9.79 -14.91 13.99
N ASN A 407 -10.04 -14.77 15.29
CA ASN A 407 -11.37 -14.47 15.85
C ASN A 407 -12.44 -15.53 15.46
N ASN A 408 -12.19 -16.80 15.78
CA ASN A 408 -13.16 -17.90 15.63
C ASN A 408 -13.35 -18.64 16.97
N GLN A 409 -13.98 -19.82 16.96
CA GLN A 409 -14.25 -20.66 18.13
C GLN A 409 -13.50 -22.01 18.05
N ILE A 410 -12.28 -21.99 17.52
CA ILE A 410 -11.50 -23.21 17.25
C ILE A 410 -10.73 -23.64 18.49
N LEU A 411 -10.91 -24.90 18.91
CA LEU A 411 -10.17 -25.49 20.02
C LEU A 411 -9.02 -26.38 19.52
N ASP A 412 -9.24 -27.10 18.42
CA ASP A 412 -8.33 -28.14 17.91
C ASP A 412 -7.88 -27.84 16.48
N ILE A 413 -6.56 -27.82 16.27
CA ILE A 413 -5.95 -27.64 14.96
C ILE A 413 -5.44 -28.94 14.34
N SER A 414 -5.70 -30.11 14.94
CA SER A 414 -5.30 -31.41 14.42
C SER A 414 -5.67 -31.68 12.95
N PRO A 415 -6.77 -31.12 12.38
CA PRO A 415 -7.02 -31.25 10.94
C PRO A 415 -5.92 -30.70 10.04
N LEU A 416 -5.03 -29.84 10.55
CA LEU A 416 -3.92 -29.27 9.81
C LEU A 416 -2.61 -30.05 9.98
N ASP A 417 -2.55 -31.10 10.81
CA ASP A 417 -1.30 -31.76 11.21
C ASP A 417 -0.41 -32.20 10.03
N ASN A 418 -1.02 -32.62 8.92
CA ASN A 418 -0.31 -33.10 7.72
C ASN A 418 0.07 -31.98 6.72
N GLN A 419 -0.27 -30.73 7.01
CA GLN A 419 -0.04 -29.59 6.11
C GLN A 419 1.21 -28.81 6.52
N THR A 420 2.38 -29.37 6.21
CA THR A 420 3.69 -28.81 6.59
C THR A 420 4.11 -27.60 5.75
N ASP A 421 3.50 -27.41 4.58
CA ASP A 421 3.88 -26.36 3.62
C ASP A 421 3.13 -25.03 3.83
N ILE A 422 2.34 -24.92 4.90
CA ILE A 422 1.71 -23.65 5.30
C ILE A 422 2.80 -22.74 5.90
N TRP A 423 3.17 -21.68 5.18
CA TRP A 423 4.18 -20.72 5.61
C TRP A 423 3.61 -19.61 6.49
N GLU A 424 2.33 -19.28 6.33
CA GLU A 424 1.64 -18.24 7.11
C GLU A 424 0.37 -18.84 7.74
N ILE A 425 0.31 -18.89 9.07
CA ILE A 425 -0.79 -19.53 9.82
C ILE A 425 -1.22 -18.67 11.02
N TYR A 426 -2.42 -18.12 10.94
CA TYR A 426 -2.93 -17.18 11.93
C TYR A 426 -4.18 -17.71 12.64
N PHE A 427 -4.09 -17.87 13.95
CA PHE A 427 -5.14 -18.41 14.84
C PHE A 427 -5.39 -17.52 16.05
N ALA A 428 -4.91 -16.27 16.04
CA ALA A 428 -5.15 -15.35 17.15
C ALA A 428 -6.65 -15.29 17.49
N ASN A 429 -6.94 -15.15 18.77
CA ASN A 429 -8.28 -14.99 19.33
C ASN A 429 -9.19 -16.21 19.09
N ASN A 430 -8.61 -17.41 19.19
CA ASN A 430 -9.32 -18.68 19.27
C ASN A 430 -9.09 -19.34 20.64
N PRO A 431 -10.07 -20.08 21.17
CA PRO A 431 -9.94 -20.83 22.44
C PRO A 431 -9.12 -22.13 22.26
N LEU A 432 -7.91 -22.04 21.70
CA LEU A 432 -7.07 -23.18 21.39
C LEU A 432 -6.71 -24.01 22.64
N ASN A 433 -6.73 -25.34 22.50
CA ASN A 433 -6.23 -26.25 23.53
C ASN A 433 -4.67 -26.26 23.58
N GLU A 434 -4.11 -26.78 24.68
CA GLU A 434 -2.65 -26.78 24.91
C GLU A 434 -1.86 -27.55 23.83
N GLU A 435 -2.46 -28.63 23.30
CA GLU A 435 -1.86 -29.42 22.22
C GLU A 435 -1.73 -28.59 20.95
N SER A 436 -2.80 -27.88 20.57
CA SER A 436 -2.84 -27.00 19.40
C SER A 436 -1.84 -25.86 19.51
N VAL A 437 -1.75 -25.24 20.69
CA VAL A 437 -0.73 -24.22 20.98
C VAL A 437 0.69 -24.79 20.82
N SER A 438 0.93 -26.00 21.31
CA SER A 438 2.23 -26.67 21.18
C SER A 438 2.59 -26.95 19.72
N LYS A 439 1.62 -27.39 18.91
CA LYS A 439 1.79 -27.61 17.46
C LYS A 439 2.15 -26.30 16.73
N LEU A 440 1.50 -25.19 17.05
CA LEU A 440 1.80 -23.88 16.47
C LEU A 440 3.21 -23.38 16.83
N LYS A 441 3.66 -23.61 18.07
CA LYS A 441 5.06 -23.33 18.48
C LYS A 441 6.07 -24.10 17.63
N VAL A 442 5.82 -25.38 17.39
CA VAL A 442 6.70 -26.20 16.54
C VAL A 442 6.75 -25.66 15.11
N ARG A 443 5.62 -25.24 14.54
CA ARG A 443 5.60 -24.61 13.22
C ARG A 443 6.42 -23.33 13.16
N ALA A 444 6.31 -22.47 14.18
CA ALA A 444 7.10 -21.24 14.27
C ALA A 444 8.61 -21.52 14.33
N LEU A 445 9.02 -22.53 15.12
CA LEU A 445 10.43 -22.97 15.18
C LEU A 445 10.95 -23.49 13.85
N ASN A 446 10.07 -24.05 13.01
CA ASN A 446 10.38 -24.52 11.67
C ASN A 446 10.31 -23.41 10.60
N GLY A 447 10.16 -22.15 11.01
CA GLY A 447 10.23 -20.98 10.12
C GLY A 447 8.90 -20.51 9.54
N ALA A 448 7.77 -21.10 9.93
CA ALA A 448 6.46 -20.54 9.57
C ALA A 448 6.21 -19.23 10.32
N ALA A 449 5.57 -18.26 9.66
CA ALA A 449 5.00 -17.10 10.32
C ALA A 449 3.70 -17.52 11.03
N VAL A 450 3.68 -17.43 12.36
CA VAL A 450 2.58 -17.92 13.19
C VAL A 450 2.11 -16.81 14.13
N SER A 451 0.79 -16.59 14.21
CA SER A 451 0.16 -15.79 15.29
C SER A 451 -0.91 -16.61 16.01
N TYR A 452 -0.86 -16.68 17.34
CA TYR A 452 -1.84 -17.36 18.19
C TYR A 452 -1.85 -16.78 19.61
N GLY A 453 -2.96 -16.93 20.33
CA GLY A 453 -3.17 -16.37 21.68
C GLY A 453 -4.55 -15.73 21.83
N GLU A 454 -5.05 -15.57 23.06
CA GLU A 454 -6.37 -14.96 23.32
C GLU A 454 -6.34 -13.44 23.08
N ARG A 455 -7.43 -12.86 22.53
CA ARG A 455 -7.57 -11.40 22.49
C ARG A 455 -7.78 -10.91 23.90
N ILE A 456 -6.85 -10.14 24.40
CA ILE A 456 -7.05 -9.43 25.65
C ILE A 456 -7.62 -8.06 25.31
N PHE A 457 -8.85 -7.83 25.74
CA PHE A 457 -9.47 -6.52 25.65
C PHE A 457 -8.96 -5.64 26.78
N VAL A 458 -8.81 -4.35 26.51
CA VAL A 458 -8.57 -3.36 27.56
C VAL A 458 -9.69 -2.36 27.50
N LYS A 459 -10.34 -2.13 28.64
CA LYS A 459 -11.42 -1.16 28.82
C LYS A 459 -10.91 -0.09 29.78
N ILE A 460 -10.95 1.18 29.39
CA ILE A 460 -10.57 2.30 30.24
C ILE A 460 -11.82 3.16 30.43
N ASN A 461 -12.24 3.40 31.67
CA ASN A 461 -13.41 4.24 32.00
C ASN A 461 -14.67 3.87 31.20
N ASN A 462 -14.90 2.57 31.08
CA ASN A 462 -15.96 1.95 30.29
C ASN A 462 -15.84 1.96 28.76
N GLU A 463 -14.74 2.48 28.21
CA GLU A 463 -14.49 2.49 26.78
C GLU A 463 -13.47 1.43 26.37
N VAL A 464 -13.85 0.58 25.41
CA VAL A 464 -12.94 -0.45 24.86
C VAL A 464 -11.85 0.22 24.03
N GLN A 465 -10.62 -0.09 24.34
CA GLN A 465 -9.44 0.38 23.62
C GLN A 465 -9.19 -0.53 22.42
N ASN A 466 -9.10 0.06 21.24
CA ASN A 466 -8.77 -0.67 20.01
C ASN A 466 -7.25 -0.77 19.86
N PHE A 467 -6.72 -1.92 19.49
CA PHE A 467 -5.30 -2.12 19.19
C PHE A 467 -5.15 -2.67 17.77
N SER A 468 -4.09 -2.26 17.07
CA SER A 468 -3.64 -2.96 15.86
C SER A 468 -3.08 -4.34 16.23
N GLU A 469 -2.88 -5.21 15.25
CA GLU A 469 -2.34 -6.55 15.48
C GLU A 469 -0.98 -6.51 16.19
N ASP A 470 -0.09 -5.61 15.75
CA ASP A 470 1.26 -5.42 16.34
C ASP A 470 1.28 -4.81 17.74
N GLU A 471 0.18 -4.18 18.17
CA GLU A 471 0.06 -3.52 19.48
C GLU A 471 -0.97 -4.20 20.39
N SER A 472 -1.39 -5.42 20.08
CA SER A 472 -2.41 -6.11 20.88
C SER A 472 -1.86 -6.55 22.24
N PRO A 473 -2.62 -6.37 23.34
CA PRO A 473 -2.18 -6.78 24.68
C PRO A 473 -1.86 -8.28 24.74
N GLN A 474 -0.86 -8.64 25.55
CA GLN A 474 -0.31 -10.00 25.62
C GLN A 474 -0.30 -10.53 27.04
N ASN A 475 -0.56 -11.82 27.21
CA ASN A 475 -0.31 -12.50 28.48
C ASN A 475 1.14 -13.00 28.51
N ILE A 476 2.00 -12.35 29.30
CA ILE A 476 3.40 -12.74 29.48
C ILE A 476 3.57 -13.28 30.90
N SER A 477 3.84 -14.58 31.01
CA SER A 477 4.08 -15.27 32.29
C SER A 477 2.97 -15.08 33.34
N GLY A 478 1.71 -15.00 32.91
CA GLY A 478 0.55 -14.80 33.80
C GLY A 478 0.21 -13.33 34.08
N SER A 479 0.99 -12.40 33.56
CA SER A 479 0.76 -10.96 33.69
C SER A 479 0.38 -10.35 32.33
N ILE A 480 -0.74 -9.62 32.30
CA ILE A 480 -1.18 -8.94 31.08
C ILE A 480 -0.30 -7.71 30.83
N HIS A 481 0.39 -7.71 29.69
CA HIS A 481 1.16 -6.60 29.18
C HIS A 481 0.39 -5.85 28.10
N VAL A 482 0.48 -4.53 28.13
CA VAL A 482 -0.23 -3.62 27.23
C VAL A 482 0.77 -2.68 26.57
N PRO A 483 0.50 -2.18 25.35
CA PRO A 483 1.33 -1.16 24.73
C PRO A 483 1.26 0.11 25.57
N MET A 484 2.44 0.55 26.02
CA MET A 484 2.61 1.60 27.01
C MET A 484 1.96 2.92 26.57
N ARG A 485 2.30 3.44 25.39
CA ARG A 485 1.87 4.77 24.93
C ARG A 485 0.35 4.96 24.99
N LYS A 486 -0.39 4.00 24.44
CA LYS A 486 -1.84 4.09 24.28
C LYS A 486 -2.59 4.13 25.62
N ILE A 487 -2.17 3.30 26.56
CA ILE A 487 -2.78 3.25 27.90
C ILE A 487 -2.46 4.51 28.68
N PHE A 488 -1.23 5.00 28.59
CA PHE A 488 -0.77 6.16 29.34
C PHE A 488 -1.44 7.45 28.84
N GLU A 489 -1.51 7.64 27.52
CA GLU A 489 -2.22 8.78 26.92
C GLU A 489 -3.71 8.74 27.26
N ALA A 490 -4.35 7.56 27.21
CA ALA A 490 -5.74 7.40 27.63
C ALA A 490 -5.98 7.66 29.12
N LEU A 491 -4.97 7.43 29.96
CA LEU A 491 -5.00 7.78 31.38
C LEU A 491 -4.60 9.25 31.63
N GLY A 492 -4.26 10.03 30.59
CA GLY A 492 -3.93 11.46 30.67
C GLY A 492 -2.46 11.78 30.97
N ALA A 493 -1.54 10.84 30.73
CA ALA A 493 -0.10 11.03 30.90
C ALA A 493 0.58 11.41 29.57
N ASN A 494 1.58 12.29 29.65
CA ASN A 494 2.47 12.59 28.54
C ASN A 494 3.65 11.61 28.51
N VAL A 495 3.98 11.04 27.35
CA VAL A 495 4.96 9.96 27.18
C VAL A 495 6.12 10.39 26.27
N THR A 496 7.34 10.28 26.79
CA THR A 496 8.59 10.59 26.06
C THR A 496 9.53 9.39 26.03
N TRP A 497 10.24 9.21 24.92
CA TRP A 497 11.25 8.16 24.71
C TRP A 497 12.65 8.76 24.63
N ASP A 498 13.62 8.15 25.31
CA ASP A 498 15.06 8.42 25.17
C ASP A 498 15.76 7.20 24.59
N SER A 499 16.23 7.32 23.34
CA SER A 499 16.91 6.26 22.61
C SER A 499 18.31 5.94 23.14
N ASN A 500 18.99 6.88 23.81
CA ASN A 500 20.35 6.66 24.29
C ASN A 500 20.38 5.82 25.57
N SER A 501 19.35 5.96 26.39
CA SER A 501 19.22 5.26 27.68
C SER A 501 18.16 4.15 27.66
N GLU A 502 17.57 3.88 26.49
CA GLU A 502 16.43 2.96 26.31
C GLU A 502 15.37 3.13 27.39
N THR A 503 15.04 4.39 27.69
CA THR A 503 14.17 4.75 28.81
C THR A 503 12.92 5.44 28.30
N VAL A 504 11.77 4.96 28.78
CA VAL A 504 10.49 5.66 28.61
C VAL A 504 10.18 6.44 29.88
N THR A 505 9.80 7.70 29.73
CA THR A 505 9.28 8.53 30.83
C THR A 505 7.83 8.89 30.56
N ALA A 506 7.00 8.75 31.58
CA ALA A 506 5.61 9.19 31.58
C ALA A 506 5.36 10.18 32.71
N GLN A 507 4.58 11.22 32.41
CA GLN A 507 4.25 12.25 33.39
C GLN A 507 2.78 12.64 33.36
N LYS A 508 2.13 12.64 34.53
CA LYS A 508 0.76 13.13 34.74
C LYS A 508 0.73 13.85 36.08
N LEU A 509 0.35 15.13 36.08
CA LEU A 509 0.36 15.97 37.28
C LEU A 509 1.72 15.91 38.01
N ASP A 510 1.73 15.49 39.27
CA ASP A 510 2.89 15.31 40.15
C ASP A 510 3.51 13.90 40.08
N ILE A 511 2.97 13.01 39.24
CA ILE A 511 3.46 11.64 39.06
C ILE A 511 4.39 11.57 37.86
N SER A 512 5.63 11.14 38.09
CA SER A 512 6.65 10.82 37.10
C SER A 512 7.03 9.35 37.20
N LEU A 513 6.86 8.60 36.12
CA LEU A 513 7.21 7.20 35.99
C LEU A 513 8.31 7.04 34.93
N LYS A 514 9.44 6.43 35.29
CA LYS A 514 10.51 6.03 34.36
C LYS A 514 10.62 4.52 34.28
N LEU A 515 10.74 4.02 33.06
CA LEU A 515 10.77 2.61 32.70
C LEU A 515 11.99 2.35 31.82
N ILE A 516 12.82 1.38 32.20
CA ILE A 516 14.03 1.02 31.46
C ILE A 516 13.80 -0.32 30.77
N ILE A 517 14.01 -0.38 29.44
CA ILE A 517 13.83 -1.61 28.67
C ILE A 517 14.80 -2.70 29.17
N GLY A 518 14.33 -3.95 29.21
CA GLY A 518 15.10 -5.09 29.69
C GLY A 518 15.25 -5.15 31.22
N SER A 519 14.71 -4.17 31.96
CA SER A 519 14.73 -4.14 33.41
C SER A 519 13.38 -4.56 34.01
N ASN A 520 13.41 -5.18 35.19
CA ASN A 520 12.24 -5.38 36.05
C ASN A 520 12.09 -4.24 37.08
N LYS A 521 12.66 -3.08 36.80
CA LYS A 521 12.68 -1.93 37.69
C LYS A 521 12.00 -0.72 37.03
N ALA A 522 11.09 -0.11 37.76
CA ALA A 522 10.47 1.16 37.45
C ALA A 522 10.85 2.21 38.50
N ILE A 523 10.89 3.48 38.13
CA ILE A 523 11.14 4.59 39.07
C ILE A 523 9.91 5.50 39.08
N VAL A 524 9.20 5.56 40.20
CA VAL A 524 8.04 6.44 40.40
C VAL A 524 8.39 7.55 41.38
N ASN A 525 8.32 8.80 40.95
CA ASN A 525 8.66 9.99 41.77
C ASN A 525 10.04 9.88 42.44
N GLY A 526 11.02 9.33 41.71
CA GLY A 526 12.38 9.12 42.21
C GLY A 526 12.56 7.90 43.12
N LYS A 527 11.52 7.11 43.37
CA LYS A 527 11.57 5.88 44.18
C LYS A 527 11.52 4.63 43.29
N ASP A 528 12.36 3.67 43.63
CA ASP A 528 12.43 2.38 42.94
C ASP A 528 11.23 1.47 43.27
N ILE A 529 10.65 0.88 42.23
CA ILE A 529 9.59 -0.13 42.29
C ILE A 529 10.02 -1.32 41.44
N PHE A 530 9.86 -2.53 41.97
CA PHE A 530 10.16 -3.77 41.26
C PHE A 530 8.90 -4.34 40.61
N LEU A 531 9.08 -4.85 39.39
CA LEU A 531 8.03 -5.41 38.53
C LEU A 531 8.05 -6.93 38.59
N GLU A 532 6.87 -7.54 38.44
CA GLU A 532 6.68 -8.99 38.37
C GLU A 532 7.33 -9.61 37.11
N SER A 533 7.55 -8.80 36.07
CA SER A 533 8.18 -9.16 34.81
C SER A 533 9.01 -8.00 34.27
N ALA A 534 10.02 -8.31 33.45
CA ALA A 534 10.83 -7.28 32.79
C ALA A 534 10.04 -6.54 31.70
N ILE A 535 10.36 -5.26 31.49
CA ILE A 535 9.78 -4.43 30.44
C ILE A 535 10.41 -4.86 29.09
N GLY A 536 9.58 -5.16 28.11
CA GLY A 536 10.02 -5.68 26.81
C GLY A 536 9.60 -4.80 25.63
N LEU A 537 10.29 -5.00 24.50
CA LEU A 537 9.86 -4.51 23.20
C LEU A 537 9.16 -5.64 22.44
N VAL A 538 7.98 -5.34 21.90
CA VAL A 538 7.26 -6.21 20.96
C VAL A 538 6.96 -5.37 19.72
N ASN A 539 7.47 -5.79 18.57
CA ASN A 539 7.30 -5.11 17.27
C ASN A 539 7.60 -3.59 17.31
N GLY A 540 8.60 -3.18 18.10
CA GLY A 540 9.00 -1.77 18.23
C GLY A 540 8.21 -0.95 19.25
N SER A 541 7.16 -1.52 19.85
CA SER A 541 6.37 -0.91 20.91
C SER A 541 6.77 -1.43 22.29
N VAL A 542 6.76 -0.56 23.30
CA VAL A 542 7.12 -0.90 24.69
C VAL A 542 5.92 -1.51 25.39
N PHE A 543 6.09 -2.72 25.92
CA PHE A 543 5.05 -3.47 26.62
C PHE A 543 5.31 -3.53 28.12
N VAL A 544 4.26 -3.26 28.90
CA VAL A 544 4.33 -3.05 30.35
C VAL A 544 3.17 -3.74 31.06
N PRO A 545 3.35 -4.24 32.30
CA PRO A 545 2.27 -4.83 33.07
C PRO A 545 1.11 -3.83 33.30
N ALA A 546 -0.10 -4.19 32.85
CA ALA A 546 -1.26 -3.30 32.85
C ALA A 546 -1.67 -2.83 34.25
N ARG A 547 -1.55 -3.72 35.25
CA ARG A 547 -1.87 -3.43 36.65
C ARG A 547 -0.98 -2.33 37.22
N MET A 548 0.33 -2.53 37.18
CA MET A 548 1.32 -1.59 37.74
C MET A 548 1.15 -0.19 37.17
N VAL A 549 1.02 -0.11 35.85
CA VAL A 549 0.92 1.16 35.12
C VAL A 549 -0.32 1.94 35.52
N SER A 550 -1.46 1.26 35.52
CA SER A 550 -2.73 1.93 35.74
C SER A 550 -2.87 2.35 37.20
N GLU A 551 -2.42 1.50 38.13
CA GLU A 551 -2.39 1.81 39.57
C GLU A 551 -1.43 2.96 39.89
N THR A 552 -0.31 3.09 39.15
CA THR A 552 0.62 4.22 39.31
C THR A 552 -0.06 5.56 39.04
N PHE A 553 -1.05 5.62 38.16
CA PHE A 553 -1.85 6.84 37.90
C PHE A 553 -3.21 6.86 38.61
N GLY A 554 -3.36 6.08 39.68
CA GLY A 554 -4.54 6.07 40.54
C GLY A 554 -5.75 5.32 40.00
N ALA A 555 -5.59 4.50 38.96
CA ALA A 555 -6.68 3.67 38.44
C ALA A 555 -6.71 2.28 39.09
N LYS A 556 -7.91 1.72 39.26
CA LYS A 556 -8.12 0.33 39.67
C LYS A 556 -8.12 -0.58 38.45
N VAL A 557 -7.47 -1.73 38.55
CA VAL A 557 -7.40 -2.71 37.45
C VAL A 557 -8.00 -4.05 37.87
N ASN A 558 -9.03 -4.47 37.15
CA ASN A 558 -9.63 -5.78 37.31
C ASN A 558 -9.43 -6.61 36.04
N TRP A 559 -9.14 -7.90 36.22
CA TRP A 559 -9.15 -8.88 35.14
C TRP A 559 -10.45 -9.66 35.18
N ASP A 560 -11.24 -9.58 34.12
CA ASP A 560 -12.38 -10.45 33.89
C ASP A 560 -11.93 -11.65 33.06
N SER A 561 -11.83 -12.81 33.70
CA SER A 561 -11.41 -14.05 33.05
C SER A 561 -12.43 -14.63 32.08
N HIS A 562 -13.71 -14.22 32.17
CA HIS A 562 -14.78 -14.67 31.28
C HIS A 562 -14.81 -13.84 30.00
N THR A 563 -14.70 -12.51 30.13
CA THR A 563 -14.70 -11.59 28.99
C THR A 563 -13.30 -11.26 28.47
N LYS A 564 -12.26 -11.83 29.08
CA LYS A 564 -10.83 -11.59 28.77
C LYS A 564 -10.49 -10.10 28.70
N THR A 565 -11.08 -9.34 29.62
CA THR A 565 -10.99 -7.88 29.64
C THR A 565 -10.19 -7.41 30.85
N VAL A 566 -9.17 -6.59 30.60
CA VAL A 566 -8.56 -5.73 31.61
C VAL A 566 -9.44 -4.48 31.73
N ASP A 567 -10.20 -4.37 32.83
CA ASP A 567 -11.03 -3.22 33.15
C ASP A 567 -10.24 -2.24 34.04
N ILE A 568 -9.88 -1.10 33.48
CA ILE A 568 -9.15 -0.01 34.13
C ILE A 568 -10.14 1.12 34.42
N ARG A 569 -10.33 1.45 35.70
CA ARG A 569 -11.23 2.52 36.14
C ARG A 569 -10.49 3.55 36.97
N GLN A 570 -10.54 4.81 36.54
CA GLN A 570 -10.19 5.93 37.40
C GLN A 570 -11.38 6.21 38.31
N ASP A 571 -11.14 6.38 39.61
CA ASP A 571 -12.19 6.92 40.49
C ASP A 571 -12.51 8.32 39.96
N SER A 572 -13.76 8.54 39.54
CA SER A 572 -14.24 9.86 39.15
C SER A 572 -14.18 10.79 40.35
N ASP A 573 -13.56 11.96 40.19
CA ASP A 573 -13.71 13.08 41.12
C ASP A 573 -15.19 13.39 41.42
#